data_AF-A0A955L0N4-F1
#
_entry.id   AF-A0A955L0N4-F1
#
_cell.length_a   1.000
_cell.length_b   1.000
_cell.length_c   1.000
_cell.angle_alpha   90.00
_cell.angle_beta   90.00
_cell.angle_gamma   90.00
#
_symmetry.space_group_name_H-M   'P 1'
#
loop_
_entity.id
_entity.type
_entity.pdbx_description
1 polymer ?
#
loop_
_entity_poly.entity_id
_entity_poly.type
_entity_poly.pdbx_seq_one_letter_code
_entity_poly.pdbx_strand_id
1 'polypeptide(L)'
;MKVNKGNDSKEKTLYTGVGLVTPLIFNPSREELDRVLGIERDEDYEQKPEFEYVKDDAVLKVKRKNEEGEEFDEEVETKRLNVTVWVRETKTDEVFPISFTLYDIDDVSSTGKVKYVTQHGKSTYVDSEANLPDWFKFTPGKKKMALNYKVAKRGEAALLEFLAKWTNISPFDIESSLFPENSKKFWNGDMKELNSLLLDFGDSSVMAQFGVRSKEVEQEDGSTETKEYQTISTKSFANAKFMKFFRNYANKNFEGLLKESDNKNFLVFDTKAKIGDDSMYELANFLNNIHGEYGVSEFTTLTEIKEYDPSENPLNQEKSIVSSETDADY
;
A
#
# COMPACT_ATOMS: atom_id res chain seq x y z
N MET A 1 26.37 -24.77 -14.08
CA MET A 1 25.68 -23.78 -14.92
C MET A 1 25.59 -22.51 -14.11
N LYS A 2 26.46 -21.53 -14.37
CA LYS A 2 26.44 -20.20 -13.73
C LYS A 2 25.42 -19.35 -14.47
N VAL A 3 24.43 -18.82 -13.77
CA VAL A 3 23.54 -17.79 -14.34
C VAL A 3 24.20 -16.46 -14.02
N ASN A 4 24.89 -15.89 -15.00
CA ASN A 4 25.23 -14.47 -15.05
C ASN A 4 23.90 -13.70 -15.04
N LYS A 5 23.52 -13.08 -13.92
CA LYS A 5 22.59 -11.95 -13.95
C LYS A 5 23.40 -10.71 -14.30
N GLY A 6 23.77 -10.63 -15.59
CA GLY A 6 24.36 -9.43 -16.18
C GLY A 6 23.40 -8.26 -16.03
N ASN A 7 23.97 -7.12 -15.66
CA ASN A 7 23.31 -5.85 -15.40
C ASN A 7 22.92 -5.10 -16.70
N ASP A 8 22.65 -5.85 -17.78
CA ASP A 8 22.29 -5.31 -19.09
C ASP A 8 20.77 -5.40 -19.31
N SER A 9 20.13 -4.24 -19.23
CA SER A 9 18.91 -3.86 -19.97
C SER A 9 17.82 -4.92 -20.20
N LYS A 10 17.51 -5.79 -19.23
CA LYS A 10 16.18 -6.40 -19.22
C LYS A 10 15.21 -5.30 -18.81
N GLU A 11 14.40 -4.84 -19.75
CA GLU A 11 13.18 -4.10 -19.43
C GLU A 11 12.49 -4.86 -18.29
N LYS A 12 12.36 -4.19 -17.15
CA LYS A 12 11.84 -4.83 -15.96
C LYS A 12 10.37 -5.15 -16.25
N THR A 13 10.04 -6.43 -16.30
CA THR A 13 8.65 -6.87 -16.48
C THR A 13 7.78 -6.22 -15.41
N LEU A 14 6.76 -5.51 -15.85
CA LEU A 14 5.76 -4.89 -14.99
C LEU A 14 4.58 -5.84 -14.82
N TYR A 15 3.86 -5.69 -13.73
CA TYR A 15 2.74 -6.54 -13.35
C TYR A 15 1.55 -5.70 -12.90
N THR A 16 0.35 -6.19 -13.21
CA THR A 16 -0.92 -5.64 -12.71
C THR A 16 -1.78 -6.75 -12.14
N GLY A 17 -2.74 -6.39 -11.28
CA GLY A 17 -3.65 -7.35 -10.67
C GLY A 17 -3.37 -7.62 -9.20
N VAL A 18 -4.14 -8.52 -8.62
CA VAL A 18 -4.05 -8.86 -7.19
C VAL A 18 -3.09 -10.03 -7.01
N GLY A 19 -2.06 -9.81 -6.20
CA GLY A 19 -1.03 -10.80 -5.90
C GLY A 19 -0.97 -11.13 -4.41
N LEU A 20 -0.21 -12.18 -4.08
CA LEU A 20 0.14 -12.51 -2.71
C LEU A 20 1.62 -12.18 -2.51
N VAL A 21 1.91 -11.34 -1.52
CA VAL A 21 3.26 -10.89 -1.24
C VAL A 21 3.70 -11.33 0.15
N THR A 22 4.95 -11.76 0.26
CA THR A 22 5.57 -12.23 1.50
C THR A 22 6.72 -11.29 1.85
N PRO A 23 6.69 -10.60 3.01
CA PRO A 23 7.77 -9.75 3.46
C PRO A 23 9.11 -10.49 3.58
N LEU A 24 10.19 -9.83 3.15
CA LEU A 24 11.55 -10.35 3.20
C LEU A 24 12.43 -9.55 4.17
N ILE A 25 12.33 -8.22 4.14
CA ILE A 25 13.12 -7.32 4.98
C ILE A 25 12.53 -5.90 5.00
N PHE A 26 12.64 -5.21 6.14
CA PHE A 26 12.25 -3.81 6.34
C PHE A 26 13.48 -2.90 6.43
N ASN A 27 13.47 -1.80 5.68
CA ASN A 27 14.57 -0.81 5.56
C ASN A 27 15.97 -1.44 5.55
N PRO A 28 16.25 -2.38 4.64
CA PRO A 28 17.59 -2.95 4.55
C PRO A 28 18.62 -1.88 4.19
N SER A 29 19.83 -2.00 4.70
CA SER A 29 21.00 -1.40 4.06
C SER A 29 21.16 -1.93 2.62
N ARG A 30 21.96 -1.26 1.80
CA ARG A 30 22.28 -1.78 0.45
C ARG A 30 22.84 -3.19 0.46
N GLU A 31 23.72 -3.48 1.41
CA GLU A 31 24.35 -4.81 1.52
C GLU A 31 23.34 -5.89 1.94
N GLU A 32 22.43 -5.58 2.86
CA GLU A 32 21.34 -6.49 3.23
C GLU A 32 20.41 -6.73 2.05
N LEU A 33 20.10 -5.68 1.29
CA LEU A 33 19.25 -5.80 0.11
C LEU A 33 19.91 -6.63 -0.98
N ASP A 34 21.20 -6.42 -1.27
CA ASP A 34 21.94 -7.21 -2.26
C ASP A 34 21.92 -8.69 -1.91
N ARG A 35 22.09 -9.03 -0.62
CA ARG A 35 21.95 -10.41 -0.12
C ARG A 35 20.55 -10.97 -0.35
N VAL A 36 19.50 -10.19 -0.07
CA VAL A 36 18.09 -10.60 -0.29
C VAL A 36 17.79 -10.80 -1.78
N LEU A 37 18.33 -9.95 -2.65
CA LEU A 37 18.13 -10.01 -4.10
C LEU A 37 19.07 -11.01 -4.81
N GLY A 38 20.05 -11.58 -4.10
CA GLY A 38 21.07 -12.45 -4.67
C GLY A 38 21.96 -11.73 -5.68
N ILE A 39 22.25 -10.45 -5.43
CA ILE A 39 23.12 -9.63 -6.27
C ILE A 39 24.55 -9.77 -5.75
N GLU A 40 25.43 -10.29 -6.58
CA GLU A 40 26.87 -10.23 -6.37
C GLU A 40 27.40 -8.96 -7.05
N ARG A 41 28.16 -8.15 -6.30
CA ARG A 41 28.81 -6.93 -6.82
C ARG A 41 30.22 -7.28 -7.25
N ASP A 42 30.65 -6.78 -8.41
CA ASP A 42 32.01 -6.92 -8.90
C ASP A 42 33.00 -6.13 -8.02
N GLU A 43 34.29 -6.50 -8.06
CA GLU A 43 35.35 -5.88 -7.25
C GLU A 43 35.55 -4.39 -7.55
N ASP A 44 35.20 -3.95 -8.76
CA ASP A 44 35.27 -2.56 -9.23
C ASP A 44 33.94 -1.79 -9.07
N TYR A 45 32.95 -2.36 -8.39
CA TYR A 45 31.67 -1.69 -8.16
C TYR A 45 31.82 -0.46 -7.26
N GLU A 46 31.54 0.71 -7.82
CA GLU A 46 31.41 1.94 -7.04
C GLU A 46 30.12 1.91 -6.20
N GLN A 47 30.30 1.94 -4.87
CA GLN A 47 29.19 1.87 -3.93
C GLN A 47 28.28 3.09 -4.06
N LYS A 48 27.00 2.85 -4.36
CA LYS A 48 25.96 3.89 -4.36
C LYS A 48 25.71 4.41 -2.93
N PRO A 49 25.31 5.69 -2.76
CA PRO A 49 24.98 6.25 -1.44
C PRO A 49 23.92 5.44 -0.72
N GLU A 50 24.03 5.24 0.59
CA GLU A 50 23.07 4.47 1.39
C GLU A 50 21.63 5.01 1.25
N PHE A 51 20.63 4.14 1.46
CA PHE A 51 19.23 4.55 1.42
C PHE A 51 18.90 5.55 2.54
N GLU A 52 18.25 6.65 2.19
CA GLU A 52 17.75 7.63 3.15
C GLU A 52 16.29 7.32 3.52
N TYR A 53 16.12 6.70 4.68
CA TYR A 53 14.78 6.36 5.21
C TYR A 53 14.20 7.46 6.10
N VAL A 54 15.03 8.33 6.67
CA VAL A 54 14.62 9.33 7.66
C VAL A 54 15.02 10.71 7.18
N LYS A 55 14.11 11.66 7.30
CA LYS A 55 14.35 13.08 7.05
C LYS A 55 13.74 13.90 8.19
N ASP A 56 14.54 14.65 8.94
CA ASP A 56 14.08 15.38 10.14
C ASP A 56 13.36 16.71 9.82
N ASP A 57 13.62 17.29 8.66
CA ASP A 57 13.17 18.62 8.20
C ASP A 57 12.18 18.53 7.01
N ALA A 58 11.27 17.55 7.05
CA ALA A 58 10.29 17.40 5.99
C ALA A 58 9.16 18.43 6.14
N VAL A 59 8.99 19.28 5.13
CA VAL A 59 7.86 20.22 5.06
C VAL A 59 6.65 19.53 4.44
N LEU A 60 5.54 19.53 5.16
CA LEU A 60 4.29 18.92 4.75
C LEU A 60 3.17 19.96 4.71
N LYS A 61 2.42 19.99 3.61
CA LYS A 61 1.18 20.78 3.49
C LYS A 61 0.01 20.03 4.10
N VAL A 62 -0.64 20.64 5.07
CA VAL A 62 -1.80 20.09 5.78
C VAL A 62 -2.99 21.02 5.57
N LYS A 63 -4.09 20.48 5.06
CA LYS A 63 -5.35 21.22 4.95
C LYS A 63 -6.01 21.35 6.32
N ARG A 64 -6.31 22.58 6.73
CA ARG A 64 -7.06 22.87 7.96
C ARG A 64 -8.25 23.77 7.67
N LYS A 65 -9.19 23.83 8.61
CA LYS A 65 -10.30 24.79 8.60
C LYS A 65 -10.13 25.81 9.71
N ASN A 66 -10.34 27.08 9.41
CA ASN A 66 -10.42 28.14 10.42
C ASN A 66 -11.77 28.11 11.16
N GLU A 67 -11.97 29.00 12.13
CA GLU A 67 -13.23 29.12 12.90
C GLU A 67 -14.45 29.47 12.01
N GLU A 68 -14.21 30.06 10.84
CA GLU A 68 -15.22 30.45 9.84
C GLU A 68 -15.52 29.31 8.85
N GLY A 69 -14.81 28.17 8.95
CA GLY A 69 -14.99 26.98 8.13
C GLY A 69 -14.25 27.01 6.78
N GLU A 70 -13.45 28.04 6.51
CA GLU A 70 -12.65 28.17 5.29
C GLU A 70 -11.41 27.25 5.33
N GLU A 71 -11.13 26.58 4.21
CA GLU A 71 -9.98 25.68 4.08
C GLU A 71 -8.72 26.45 3.70
N PHE A 72 -7.63 26.22 4.44
CA PHE A 72 -6.31 26.74 4.11
C PHE A 72 -5.23 25.66 4.23
N ASP A 73 -4.14 25.82 3.48
CA ASP A 73 -2.96 24.97 3.58
C ASP A 73 -1.99 25.55 4.62
N GLU A 74 -1.66 24.75 5.62
CA GLU A 74 -0.61 25.04 6.60
C GLU A 74 0.63 24.21 6.27
N GLU A 75 1.79 24.86 6.22
CA GLU A 75 3.08 24.17 6.11
C GLU A 75 3.61 23.84 7.50
N VAL A 76 3.81 22.55 7.76
CA VAL A 76 4.33 22.04 9.02
C VAL A 76 5.65 21.34 8.75
N GLU A 77 6.71 21.75 9.46
CA GLU A 77 7.98 21.05 9.50
C GLU A 77 7.88 19.87 10.47
N THR A 78 8.23 18.68 10.01
CA THR A 78 8.12 17.45 10.80
C THR A 78 9.12 16.41 10.33
N LYS A 79 9.31 15.39 11.17
CA LYS A 79 10.08 14.22 10.83
C LYS A 79 9.30 13.31 9.87
N ARG A 80 9.94 12.93 8.76
CA ARG A 80 9.46 11.92 7.82
C ARG A 80 10.26 10.64 7.97
N LEU A 81 9.54 9.52 8.07
CA LEU A 81 10.10 8.17 8.02
C LEU A 81 9.48 7.42 6.84
N ASN A 82 10.31 6.84 5.98
CA ASN A 82 9.89 5.86 5.00
C ASN A 82 10.18 4.46 5.54
N VAL A 83 9.12 3.68 5.75
CA VAL A 83 9.22 2.25 6.01
C VAL A 83 9.03 1.52 4.68
N THR A 84 10.14 1.10 4.09
CA THR A 84 10.17 0.28 2.88
C THR A 84 10.34 -1.18 3.26
N VAL A 85 9.33 -1.99 2.93
CA VAL A 85 9.40 -3.45 3.02
C VAL A 85 9.64 -4.02 1.63
N TRP A 86 10.67 -4.84 1.50
CA TRP A 86 10.87 -5.65 0.30
C TRP A 86 10.08 -6.94 0.45
N VAL A 87 9.27 -7.25 -0.56
CA VAL A 87 8.36 -8.39 -0.56
C VAL A 87 8.61 -9.26 -1.79
N ARG A 88 8.48 -10.58 -1.64
CA ARG A 88 8.45 -11.54 -2.74
C ARG A 88 7.00 -11.80 -3.12
N GLU A 89 6.65 -11.65 -4.39
CA GLU A 89 5.36 -12.10 -4.92
C GLU A 89 5.39 -13.61 -5.14
N THR A 90 4.38 -14.33 -4.65
CA THR A 90 4.42 -15.79 -4.53
C THR A 90 4.22 -16.57 -5.82
N LYS A 91 3.68 -15.95 -6.87
CA LYS A 91 3.38 -16.59 -8.16
C LYS A 91 4.48 -16.32 -9.19
N THR A 92 5.08 -15.13 -9.17
CA THR A 92 6.14 -14.73 -10.12
C THR A 92 7.53 -14.86 -9.52
N ASP A 93 7.66 -15.02 -8.20
CA ASP A 93 8.90 -14.97 -7.43
C ASP A 93 9.67 -13.64 -7.53
N GLU A 94 9.08 -12.64 -8.18
CA GLU A 94 9.66 -11.31 -8.32
C GLU A 94 9.62 -10.55 -7.00
N VAL A 95 10.63 -9.69 -6.80
CA VAL A 95 10.83 -8.97 -5.55
C VAL A 95 10.58 -7.47 -5.75
N PHE A 96 9.72 -6.90 -4.92
CA PHE A 96 9.24 -5.54 -5.05
C PHE A 96 9.34 -4.77 -3.72
N PRO A 97 9.64 -3.48 -3.75
CA PRO A 97 9.51 -2.63 -2.58
C PRO A 97 8.06 -2.14 -2.41
N ILE A 98 7.57 -2.12 -1.17
CA ILE A 98 6.39 -1.37 -0.75
C ILE A 98 6.87 -0.32 0.24
N SER A 99 6.60 0.96 -0.03
CA SER A 99 7.05 2.07 0.83
C SER A 99 5.88 2.76 1.50
N PHE A 100 5.88 2.76 2.82
CA PHE A 100 4.97 3.53 3.66
C PHE A 100 5.66 4.82 4.09
N THR A 101 5.12 5.97 3.72
CA THR A 101 5.64 7.26 4.19
C THR A 101 4.84 7.73 5.41
N LEU A 102 5.55 7.90 6.52
CA LEU A 102 5.02 8.33 7.81
C LEU A 102 5.55 9.73 8.12
N TYR A 103 4.72 10.56 8.75
CA TYR A 103 5.12 11.86 9.28
C TYR A 103 4.79 11.91 10.77
N ASP A 104 5.70 12.44 11.58
CA ASP A 104 5.51 12.58 13.04
C ASP A 104 4.62 13.78 13.39
N ILE A 105 3.41 13.76 12.82
CA ILE A 105 2.29 14.63 13.15
C ILE A 105 1.02 13.79 13.25
N ASP A 106 0.05 14.26 13.99
CA ASP A 106 -1.23 13.56 14.12
C ASP A 106 -1.99 13.54 12.79
N ASP A 107 -2.61 12.41 12.47
CA ASP A 107 -3.41 12.23 11.25
C ASP A 107 -4.80 12.84 11.44
N VAL A 108 -4.97 14.05 10.92
CA VAL A 108 -6.22 14.81 10.98
C VAL A 108 -6.80 14.94 9.58
N SER A 109 -8.08 14.64 9.42
CA SER A 109 -8.79 14.80 8.15
C SER A 109 -8.96 16.28 7.78
N SER A 110 -9.29 16.57 6.52
CA SER A 110 -9.69 17.92 6.10
C SER A 110 -10.91 18.48 6.84
N THR A 111 -11.69 17.61 7.49
CA THR A 111 -12.85 17.97 8.32
C THR A 111 -12.49 18.16 9.80
N GLY A 112 -11.22 18.09 10.17
CA GLY A 112 -10.75 18.26 11.54
C GLY A 112 -10.90 17.03 12.43
N LYS A 113 -11.33 15.89 11.89
CA LYS A 113 -11.45 14.64 12.66
C LYS A 113 -10.08 14.02 12.86
N VAL A 114 -9.80 13.55 14.07
CA VAL A 114 -8.54 12.89 14.42
C VAL A 114 -8.65 11.40 14.14
N LYS A 115 -7.63 10.82 13.52
CA LYS A 115 -7.53 9.37 13.31
C LYS A 115 -6.96 8.70 14.54
N TYR A 116 -7.62 7.64 14.97
CA TYR A 116 -7.11 6.73 15.99
C TYR A 116 -6.77 5.39 15.34
N VAL A 117 -5.80 4.70 15.91
CA VAL A 117 -5.43 3.33 15.53
C VAL A 117 -5.32 2.43 16.76
N THR A 118 -5.77 1.18 16.64
CA THR A 118 -5.65 0.15 17.69
C THR A 118 -4.33 -0.60 17.59
N GLN A 119 -3.94 -1.29 18.66
CA GLN A 119 -2.76 -2.16 18.69
C GLN A 119 -2.78 -3.29 17.65
N HIS A 120 -3.94 -3.59 17.04
CA HIS A 120 -4.10 -4.59 15.97
C HIS A 120 -4.33 -3.96 14.59
N GLY A 121 -4.00 -2.67 14.42
CA GLY A 121 -4.01 -1.99 13.13
C GLY A 121 -5.39 -1.61 12.57
N LYS A 122 -6.45 -1.63 13.39
CA LYS A 122 -7.74 -1.01 12.99
C LYS A 122 -7.66 0.48 13.17
N SER A 123 -8.21 1.26 12.25
CA SER A 123 -8.24 2.73 12.38
C SER A 123 -9.62 3.32 12.12
N THR A 124 -9.89 4.50 12.68
CA THR A 124 -11.10 5.28 12.42
C THR A 124 -10.85 6.76 12.67
N TYR A 125 -11.54 7.63 11.93
CA TYR A 125 -11.59 9.06 12.21
C TYR A 125 -12.77 9.36 13.14
N VAL A 126 -12.54 10.15 14.17
CA VAL A 126 -13.57 10.67 15.08
C VAL A 126 -13.32 12.14 15.41
N ASP A 127 -14.38 12.84 15.76
CA ASP A 127 -14.35 14.24 16.21
C ASP A 127 -13.80 14.40 17.63
N SER A 128 -14.02 13.41 18.50
CA SER A 128 -13.42 13.36 19.84
C SER A 128 -13.19 11.92 20.29
N GLU A 129 -12.24 11.71 21.21
CA GLU A 129 -11.94 10.38 21.77
C GLU A 129 -13.16 9.73 22.44
N ALA A 130 -14.02 10.54 23.07
CA ALA A 130 -15.26 10.07 23.70
C ALA A 130 -16.22 9.41 22.69
N ASN A 131 -16.15 9.82 21.42
CA ASN A 131 -16.99 9.30 20.33
C ASN A 131 -16.39 8.06 19.65
N LEU A 132 -15.27 7.53 20.14
CA LEU A 132 -14.74 6.26 19.65
C LEU A 132 -15.77 5.13 19.85
N PRO A 133 -16.05 4.34 18.79
CA PRO A 133 -17.08 3.31 18.85
C PRO A 133 -16.60 2.09 19.66
N ASP A 134 -17.55 1.35 20.21
CA ASP A 134 -17.26 0.16 21.03
C ASP A 134 -16.45 -0.92 20.29
N TRP A 135 -16.71 -1.12 18.99
CA TRP A 135 -15.98 -2.11 18.18
C TRP A 135 -14.48 -1.78 18.04
N PHE A 136 -14.11 -0.52 18.29
CA PHE A 136 -12.75 -0.02 18.23
C PHE A 136 -12.05 -0.14 19.59
N LYS A 137 -12.77 0.17 20.67
CA LYS A 137 -12.25 0.16 22.04
C LYS A 137 -12.17 -1.24 22.65
N PHE A 138 -12.94 -2.20 22.12
CA PHE A 138 -13.08 -3.53 22.72
C PHE A 138 -13.02 -4.66 21.69
N THR A 139 -12.64 -5.85 22.15
CA THR A 139 -12.74 -7.08 21.36
C THR A 139 -14.18 -7.37 20.94
N PRO A 140 -14.41 -7.98 19.76
CA PRO A 140 -15.74 -8.36 19.33
C PRO A 140 -16.31 -9.50 20.21
N GLY A 141 -17.64 -9.66 20.21
CA GLY A 141 -18.32 -10.76 20.90
C GLY A 141 -18.84 -10.41 22.30
N LYS A 142 -19.27 -11.44 23.05
CA LYS A 142 -19.94 -11.26 24.36
C LYS A 142 -18.98 -10.80 25.46
N LYS A 143 -17.75 -11.32 25.46
CA LYS A 143 -16.70 -10.92 26.40
C LYS A 143 -15.91 -9.77 25.77
N LYS A 144 -16.22 -8.55 26.21
CA LYS A 144 -15.50 -7.33 25.80
C LYS A 144 -14.25 -7.17 26.65
N MET A 145 -13.09 -7.22 26.01
CA MET A 145 -11.80 -6.90 26.62
C MET A 145 -11.32 -5.58 26.02
N ALA A 146 -10.77 -4.69 26.85
CA ALA A 146 -10.27 -3.39 26.39
C ALA A 146 -9.06 -3.58 25.46
N LEU A 147 -9.03 -2.82 24.38
CA LEU A 147 -7.92 -2.76 23.43
C LEU A 147 -7.12 -1.48 23.68
N ASN A 148 -5.80 -1.55 23.53
CA ASN A 148 -5.00 -0.33 23.47
C ASN A 148 -5.20 0.36 22.10
N TYR A 149 -5.26 1.67 22.14
CA TYR A 149 -5.33 2.53 20.96
C TYR A 149 -4.62 3.85 21.24
N LYS A 150 -4.26 4.55 20.17
CA LYS A 150 -3.63 5.87 20.22
C LYS A 150 -4.03 6.72 19.03
N VAL A 151 -3.76 8.02 19.12
CA VAL A 151 -3.80 8.91 17.93
C VAL A 151 -2.78 8.40 16.92
N ALA A 152 -3.24 8.19 15.69
CA ALA A 152 -2.37 7.74 14.60
C ALA A 152 -1.52 8.91 14.11
N LYS A 153 -0.25 8.64 13.84
CA LYS A 153 0.59 9.56 13.07
C LYS A 153 0.25 9.45 11.59
N ARG A 154 0.45 10.52 10.81
CA ARG A 154 0.08 10.53 9.39
C ARG A 154 0.82 9.41 8.65
N GLY A 155 0.07 8.55 7.96
CA GLY A 155 0.59 7.38 7.24
C GLY A 155 0.72 6.10 8.10
N GLU A 156 0.75 6.21 9.43
CA GLU A 156 0.95 5.08 10.34
C GLU A 156 -0.15 4.01 10.21
N ALA A 157 -1.40 4.44 10.03
CA ALA A 157 -2.53 3.53 9.91
C ALA A 157 -2.39 2.55 8.73
N ALA A 158 -1.80 2.99 7.60
CA ALA A 158 -1.60 2.13 6.43
C ALA A 158 -0.53 1.07 6.68
N LEU A 159 0.57 1.44 7.34
CA LEU A 159 1.60 0.49 7.78
C LEU A 159 1.02 -0.54 8.75
N LEU A 160 0.25 -0.09 9.75
CA LEU A 160 -0.35 -0.99 10.73
C LEU A 160 -1.44 -1.90 10.12
N GLU A 161 -2.20 -1.42 9.13
CA GLU A 161 -3.11 -2.28 8.35
C GLU A 161 -2.33 -3.38 7.63
N PHE A 162 -1.25 -3.04 6.93
CA PHE A 162 -0.39 -4.01 6.27
C PHE A 162 0.12 -5.08 7.24
N LEU A 163 0.71 -4.65 8.37
CA LEU A 163 1.22 -5.55 9.40
C LEU A 163 0.10 -6.43 9.98
N ALA A 164 -1.09 -5.88 10.21
CA ALA A 164 -2.23 -6.65 10.71
C ALA A 164 -2.71 -7.71 9.72
N LYS A 165 -2.76 -7.39 8.42
CA LYS A 165 -3.18 -8.36 7.39
C LYS A 165 -2.14 -9.45 7.14
N TRP A 166 -0.86 -9.09 7.22
CA TRP A 166 0.26 -10.02 7.08
C TRP A 166 0.38 -10.97 8.27
N THR A 167 0.49 -10.43 9.49
CA THR A 167 0.66 -11.25 10.71
C THR A 167 -0.63 -12.00 11.09
N ASN A 168 -1.79 -11.46 10.70
CA ASN A 168 -3.10 -12.03 11.00
C ASN A 168 -3.30 -12.34 12.50
N ILE A 169 -2.67 -11.53 13.36
CA ILE A 169 -2.80 -11.65 14.81
C ILE A 169 -4.27 -11.49 15.19
N SER A 170 -4.75 -12.41 16.03
CA SER A 170 -6.13 -12.42 16.46
C SER A 170 -6.46 -11.16 17.25
N PRO A 171 -7.60 -10.48 16.99
CA PRO A 171 -8.02 -9.35 17.82
C PRO A 171 -8.35 -9.75 19.26
N PHE A 172 -8.47 -11.06 19.55
CA PHE A 172 -8.65 -11.57 20.92
C PHE A 172 -7.34 -11.72 21.69
N ASP A 173 -6.21 -11.65 21.01
CA ASP A 173 -4.89 -11.62 21.63
C ASP A 173 -4.57 -10.17 22.02
N ILE A 174 -5.06 -9.79 23.19
CA ILE A 174 -4.95 -8.43 23.72
C ILE A 174 -3.54 -8.07 24.21
N GLU A 175 -2.67 -9.06 24.39
CA GLU A 175 -1.29 -8.84 24.80
C GLU A 175 -0.40 -8.53 23.60
N SER A 176 -0.75 -9.05 22.42
CA SER A 176 -0.09 -8.71 21.16
C SER A 176 -0.39 -7.27 20.72
N SER A 177 0.67 -6.56 20.33
CA SER A 177 0.62 -5.19 19.84
C SER A 177 1.52 -5.01 18.63
N LEU A 178 1.00 -4.35 17.59
CA LEU A 178 1.74 -3.91 16.41
C LEU A 178 2.39 -2.53 16.60
N PHE A 179 2.15 -1.89 17.74
CA PHE A 179 2.83 -0.64 18.06
C PHE A 179 4.30 -0.91 18.39
N PRO A 180 5.24 -0.11 17.85
CA PRO A 180 6.64 -0.22 18.23
C PRO A 180 6.81 -0.02 19.75
N GLU A 181 7.51 -0.94 20.40
CA GLU A 181 7.84 -0.85 21.83
C GLU A 181 8.76 0.36 22.07
N ASN A 182 9.74 0.57 21.19
CA ASN A 182 10.62 1.73 21.23
C ASN A 182 10.32 2.72 20.11
N SER A 183 9.25 3.49 20.28
CA SER A 183 8.82 4.51 19.31
C SER A 183 9.95 5.47 18.90
N LYS A 184 10.82 5.88 19.83
CA LYS A 184 11.96 6.77 19.51
C LYS A 184 12.95 6.12 18.53
N LYS A 185 13.27 4.84 18.71
CA LYS A 185 14.15 4.11 17.79
C LYS A 185 13.49 3.89 16.44
N PHE A 186 12.22 3.50 16.45
CA PHE A 186 11.42 3.32 15.24
C PHE A 186 11.42 4.59 14.36
N TRP A 187 11.11 5.75 14.94
CA TRP A 187 11.13 7.02 14.22
C TRP A 187 12.53 7.42 13.72
N ASN A 188 13.61 6.90 14.32
CA ASN A 188 14.97 7.09 13.84
C ASN A 188 15.41 6.03 12.82
N GLY A 189 14.49 5.23 12.28
CA GLY A 189 14.76 4.27 11.21
C GLY A 189 15.21 2.88 11.69
N ASP A 190 15.21 2.61 13.01
CA ASP A 190 15.51 1.28 13.53
C ASP A 190 14.33 0.33 13.29
N MET A 191 14.50 -0.61 12.35
CA MET A 191 13.48 -1.61 11.99
C MET A 191 13.69 -2.98 12.66
N LYS A 192 14.52 -3.10 13.71
CA LYS A 192 14.77 -4.39 14.38
C LYS A 192 13.51 -5.08 14.90
N GLU A 193 12.55 -4.31 15.42
CA GLU A 193 11.27 -4.85 15.89
C GLU A 193 10.47 -5.44 14.72
N LEU A 194 10.34 -4.71 13.60
CA LEU A 194 9.64 -5.21 12.41
C LEU A 194 10.36 -6.39 11.75
N ASN A 195 11.69 -6.37 11.69
CA ASN A 195 12.47 -7.47 11.15
C ASN A 195 12.43 -8.71 12.05
N SER A 196 12.22 -8.56 13.36
CA SER A 196 11.97 -9.70 14.26
C SER A 196 10.66 -10.42 13.93
N LEU A 197 9.62 -9.70 13.49
CA LEU A 197 8.35 -10.31 13.08
C LEU A 197 8.52 -11.28 11.90
N LEU A 198 9.55 -11.10 11.06
CA LEU A 198 9.84 -12.02 9.96
C LEU A 198 10.21 -13.43 10.45
N LEU A 199 10.70 -13.56 11.69
CA LEU A 199 11.03 -14.86 12.27
C LEU A 199 9.77 -15.68 12.58
N ASP A 200 8.71 -15.01 13.03
CA ASP A 200 7.45 -15.65 13.43
C ASP A 200 6.45 -15.74 12.27
N PHE A 201 6.48 -14.77 11.34
CA PHE A 201 5.48 -14.61 10.27
C PHE A 201 6.09 -14.62 8.86
N GLY A 202 7.36 -14.98 8.70
CA GLY A 202 8.08 -14.93 7.41
C GLY A 202 7.49 -15.79 6.30
N ASP A 203 6.75 -16.85 6.64
CA ASP A 203 6.05 -17.69 5.67
C ASP A 203 4.61 -17.23 5.38
N SER A 204 4.14 -16.19 6.09
CA SER A 204 2.80 -15.62 5.89
C SER A 204 2.81 -14.61 4.76
N SER A 205 1.75 -14.64 3.94
CA SER A 205 1.55 -13.68 2.85
C SER A 205 0.41 -12.73 3.14
N VAL A 206 0.40 -11.61 2.43
CA VAL A 206 -0.69 -10.63 2.41
C VAL A 206 -1.12 -10.39 0.96
N MET A 207 -2.42 -10.18 0.76
CA MET A 207 -2.99 -9.86 -0.54
C MET A 207 -2.84 -8.37 -0.82
N ALA A 208 -2.25 -8.04 -1.97
CA ALA A 208 -1.94 -6.66 -2.35
C ALA A 208 -2.28 -6.40 -3.83
N GLN A 209 -2.59 -5.15 -4.15
CA GLN A 209 -2.86 -4.71 -5.52
C GLN A 209 -1.58 -4.23 -6.20
N PHE A 210 -1.22 -4.85 -7.31
CA PHE A 210 -0.20 -4.38 -8.24
C PHE A 210 -0.82 -3.47 -9.29
N GLY A 211 -0.09 -2.41 -9.63
CA GLY A 211 -0.46 -1.48 -10.68
C GLY A 211 0.76 -0.88 -11.38
N VAL A 212 0.50 -0.12 -12.42
CA VAL A 212 1.51 0.61 -13.19
C VAL A 212 1.16 2.09 -13.15
N ARG A 213 2.11 2.89 -12.67
CA ARG A 213 2.01 4.34 -12.68
C ARG A 213 2.76 4.91 -13.87
N SER A 214 2.05 5.58 -14.75
CA SER A 214 2.64 6.36 -15.84
C SER A 214 2.99 7.77 -15.34
N LYS A 215 4.18 8.28 -15.72
CA LYS A 215 4.63 9.64 -15.42
C LYS A 215 5.28 10.24 -16.66
N GLU A 216 4.87 11.45 -17.02
CA GLU A 216 5.57 12.21 -18.05
C GLU A 216 6.87 12.77 -17.49
N VAL A 217 7.95 12.59 -18.25
CA VAL A 217 9.30 13.05 -17.93
C VAL A 217 9.77 13.91 -19.08
N GLU A 218 10.01 15.19 -18.79
CA GLU A 218 10.69 16.09 -19.72
C GLU A 218 12.15 15.67 -19.84
N GLN A 219 12.61 15.49 -21.07
CA GLN A 219 14.01 15.27 -21.42
C GLN A 219 14.75 16.60 -21.56
N GLU A 220 16.08 16.54 -21.59
CA GLU A 220 16.95 17.73 -21.70
C GLU A 220 16.73 18.51 -23.00
N ASP A 221 16.21 17.86 -24.04
CA ASP A 221 15.87 18.47 -25.33
C ASP A 221 14.47 19.12 -25.36
N GLY A 222 13.73 19.08 -24.25
CA GLY A 222 12.37 19.60 -24.13
C GLY A 222 11.28 18.66 -24.64
N SER A 223 11.61 17.43 -25.08
CA SER A 223 10.62 16.41 -25.40
C SER A 223 10.05 15.76 -24.14
N THR A 224 8.81 15.26 -24.20
CA THR A 224 8.17 14.53 -23.09
C THR A 224 8.09 13.03 -23.38
N GLU A 225 8.66 12.23 -22.50
CA GLU A 225 8.58 10.76 -22.54
C GLU A 225 7.69 10.27 -21.41
N THR A 226 6.75 9.36 -21.71
CA THR A 226 6.00 8.67 -20.65
C THR A 226 6.82 7.50 -20.14
N LYS A 227 7.17 7.54 -18.85
CA LYS A 227 7.81 6.42 -18.15
C LYS A 227 6.82 5.71 -17.25
N GLU A 228 6.88 4.39 -17.24
CA GLU A 228 6.00 3.54 -16.48
C GLU A 228 6.76 2.86 -15.34
N TYR A 229 6.14 2.82 -14.16
CA TYR A 229 6.74 2.33 -12.94
C TYR A 229 5.83 1.32 -12.26
N GLN A 230 6.38 0.19 -11.84
CA GLN A 230 5.68 -0.77 -10.99
C GLN A 230 5.29 -0.10 -9.67
N THR A 231 4.04 -0.28 -9.26
CA THR A 231 3.56 0.07 -7.93
C THR A 231 2.88 -1.11 -7.26
N ILE A 232 2.93 -1.12 -5.94
CA ILE A 232 2.05 -1.92 -5.09
C ILE A 232 1.27 -0.91 -4.24
N SER A 233 -0.06 -0.96 -4.30
CA SER A 233 -0.88 0.00 -3.60
C SER A 233 -0.79 -0.17 -2.09
N THR A 234 -0.57 0.92 -1.37
CA THR A 234 -0.65 0.97 0.10
C THR A 234 -2.03 1.38 0.61
N LYS A 235 -3.02 1.48 -0.30
CA LYS A 235 -4.33 2.04 0.01
C LYS A 235 -5.22 1.07 0.80
N SER A 236 -5.08 -0.22 0.55
CA SER A 236 -5.70 -1.26 1.36
C SER A 236 -5.01 -2.60 1.12
N PHE A 237 -5.10 -3.48 2.11
CA PHE A 237 -4.62 -4.86 2.03
C PHE A 237 -5.71 -5.82 2.49
N ALA A 238 -5.60 -7.09 2.09
CA ALA A 238 -6.41 -8.17 2.65
C ALA A 238 -5.54 -9.34 3.07
N ASN A 239 -6.02 -10.15 4.00
CA ASN A 239 -5.36 -11.37 4.41
C ASN A 239 -5.32 -12.38 3.26
N ALA A 240 -4.21 -13.12 3.14
CA ALA A 240 -4.00 -14.09 2.07
C ALA A 240 -5.11 -15.15 1.96
N LYS A 241 -5.82 -15.47 3.05
CA LYS A 241 -6.95 -16.42 3.03
C LYS A 241 -8.06 -16.01 2.07
N PHE A 242 -8.19 -14.72 1.75
CA PHE A 242 -9.21 -14.21 0.85
C PHE A 242 -8.88 -14.41 -0.63
N MET A 243 -7.63 -14.75 -0.98
CA MET A 243 -7.23 -14.97 -2.36
C MET A 243 -8.02 -16.10 -3.04
N LYS A 244 -8.38 -17.16 -2.29
CA LYS A 244 -9.24 -18.24 -2.82
C LYS A 244 -10.63 -17.73 -3.23
N PHE A 245 -11.19 -16.79 -2.46
CA PHE A 245 -12.50 -16.20 -2.74
C PHE A 245 -12.40 -15.20 -3.88
N PHE A 246 -11.34 -14.38 -3.89
CA PHE A 246 -11.02 -13.48 -5.00
C PHE A 246 -10.96 -14.23 -6.33
N ARG A 247 -10.20 -15.34 -6.41
CA ARG A 247 -10.12 -16.18 -7.62
C ARG A 247 -11.48 -16.72 -8.05
N ASN A 248 -12.31 -17.18 -7.11
CA ASN A 248 -13.66 -17.66 -7.41
C ASN A 248 -14.55 -16.55 -7.98
N TYR A 249 -14.52 -15.36 -7.38
CA TYR A 249 -15.26 -14.20 -7.88
C TYR A 249 -14.73 -13.71 -9.23
N ALA A 250 -13.42 -13.62 -9.42
CA ALA A 250 -12.80 -13.21 -10.68
C ALA A 250 -13.24 -14.12 -11.85
N ASN A 251 -13.28 -15.44 -11.64
CA ASN A 251 -13.77 -16.40 -12.64
C ASN A 251 -15.26 -16.23 -13.00
N LYS A 252 -16.01 -15.50 -12.17
CA LYS A 252 -17.44 -15.20 -12.36
C LYS A 252 -17.69 -13.72 -12.60
N ASN A 253 -16.68 -12.96 -13.04
CA ASN A 253 -16.77 -11.52 -13.25
C ASN A 253 -17.33 -10.76 -12.02
N PHE A 254 -16.98 -11.23 -10.82
CA PHE A 254 -17.43 -10.70 -9.52
C PHE A 254 -18.94 -10.74 -9.28
N GLU A 255 -19.67 -11.57 -10.03
CA GLU A 255 -21.08 -11.83 -9.79
C GLU A 255 -21.30 -12.33 -8.35
N GLY A 256 -22.29 -11.75 -7.67
CA GLY A 256 -22.61 -12.04 -6.28
C GLY A 256 -21.71 -11.36 -5.24
N LEU A 257 -20.65 -10.65 -5.65
CA LEU A 257 -19.93 -9.70 -4.79
C LEU A 257 -20.18 -8.25 -5.19
N LEU A 258 -20.46 -7.99 -6.46
CA LEU A 258 -20.88 -6.67 -6.91
C LEU A 258 -22.27 -6.32 -6.36
N LYS A 259 -22.41 -5.08 -5.94
CA LYS A 259 -23.66 -4.47 -5.48
C LYS A 259 -24.18 -3.51 -6.55
N GLU A 260 -25.47 -3.53 -6.81
CA GLU A 260 -26.08 -2.48 -7.61
C GLU A 260 -25.89 -1.11 -6.93
N SER A 261 -25.41 -0.16 -7.73
CA SER A 261 -25.12 1.21 -7.33
C SER A 261 -25.86 2.16 -8.27
N ASP A 262 -26.41 3.25 -7.71
CA ASP A 262 -27.02 4.31 -8.51
C ASP A 262 -25.98 5.00 -9.40
N ASN A 263 -24.72 5.01 -8.97
CA ASN A 263 -23.59 5.50 -9.77
C ASN A 263 -22.96 4.33 -10.56
N LYS A 264 -23.34 4.22 -11.84
CA LYS A 264 -22.87 3.18 -12.76
C LYS A 264 -21.42 3.37 -13.23
N ASN A 265 -20.78 4.48 -12.87
CA ASN A 265 -19.42 4.77 -13.32
C ASN A 265 -18.35 4.07 -12.47
N PHE A 266 -18.70 3.54 -11.30
CA PHE A 266 -17.75 2.91 -10.39
C PHE A 266 -18.26 1.55 -9.91
N LEU A 267 -17.31 0.65 -9.66
CA LEU A 267 -17.60 -0.64 -9.05
C LEU A 267 -17.90 -0.46 -7.56
N VAL A 268 -18.91 -1.16 -7.07
CA VAL A 268 -19.23 -1.22 -5.64
C VAL A 268 -19.33 -2.69 -5.24
N PHE A 269 -18.52 -3.10 -4.27
CA PHE A 269 -18.49 -4.45 -3.74
C PHE A 269 -19.27 -4.52 -2.42
N ASP A 270 -20.11 -5.55 -2.26
CA ASP A 270 -20.98 -5.72 -1.10
C ASP A 270 -20.19 -6.20 0.13
N THR A 271 -19.96 -5.28 1.07
CA THR A 271 -19.30 -5.59 2.34
C THR A 271 -20.16 -6.45 3.28
N LYS A 272 -21.41 -6.74 2.93
CA LYS A 272 -22.31 -7.63 3.67
C LYS A 272 -22.39 -9.04 3.08
N ALA A 273 -21.77 -9.27 1.91
CA ALA A 273 -21.76 -10.58 1.27
C ALA A 273 -21.09 -11.65 2.15
N LYS A 274 -21.54 -12.90 1.98
CA LYS A 274 -21.01 -14.06 2.70
C LYS A 274 -20.93 -15.27 1.80
N ILE A 275 -19.98 -16.16 2.08
CA ILE A 275 -19.91 -17.50 1.50
C ILE A 275 -19.94 -18.49 2.67
N GLY A 276 -21.07 -19.16 2.87
CA GLY A 276 -21.33 -19.91 4.10
C GLY A 276 -21.28 -18.99 5.32
N ASP A 277 -20.47 -19.34 6.32
CA ASP A 277 -20.25 -18.52 7.52
C ASP A 277 -19.15 -17.45 7.34
N ASP A 278 -18.37 -17.52 6.26
CA ASP A 278 -17.28 -16.58 6.00
C ASP A 278 -17.83 -15.24 5.50
N SER A 279 -17.52 -14.16 6.24
CA SER A 279 -17.82 -12.79 5.83
C SER A 279 -16.86 -12.32 4.74
N MET A 280 -17.40 -11.79 3.64
CA MET A 280 -16.61 -11.20 2.55
C MET A 280 -16.27 -9.72 2.79
N TYR A 281 -16.59 -9.18 3.97
CA TYR A 281 -16.34 -7.77 4.32
C TYR A 281 -14.93 -7.32 3.99
N GLU A 282 -13.90 -8.09 4.36
CA GLU A 282 -12.51 -7.70 4.13
C GLU A 282 -12.15 -7.67 2.65
N LEU A 283 -12.53 -8.70 1.90
CA LEU A 283 -12.31 -8.74 0.45
C LEU A 283 -13.05 -7.60 -0.25
N ALA A 284 -14.33 -7.41 0.04
CA ALA A 284 -15.12 -6.34 -0.52
C ALA A 284 -14.58 -4.95 -0.16
N ASN A 285 -14.14 -4.75 1.09
CA ASN A 285 -13.53 -3.49 1.51
C ASN A 285 -12.20 -3.23 0.81
N PHE A 286 -11.35 -4.25 0.66
CA PHE A 286 -10.12 -4.16 -0.14
C PHE A 286 -10.45 -3.73 -1.58
N LEU A 287 -11.37 -4.41 -2.24
CA LEU A 287 -11.75 -4.09 -3.63
C LEU A 287 -12.41 -2.71 -3.76
N ASN A 288 -13.24 -2.27 -2.80
CA ASN A 288 -13.81 -0.92 -2.81
C ASN A 288 -12.75 0.17 -2.66
N ASN A 289 -11.73 -0.04 -1.83
CA ASN A 289 -10.65 0.94 -1.64
C ASN A 289 -9.71 1.01 -2.85
N ILE A 290 -9.62 -0.05 -3.64
CA ILE A 290 -8.77 -0.10 -4.83
C ILE A 290 -9.53 0.30 -6.11
N HIS A 291 -10.73 -0.23 -6.34
CA HIS A 291 -11.46 -0.11 -7.61
C HIS A 291 -12.78 0.67 -7.49
N GLY A 292 -13.13 1.15 -6.29
CA GLY A 292 -14.31 1.98 -6.08
C GLY A 292 -14.14 3.42 -6.53
N GLU A 293 -15.11 4.27 -6.21
CA GLU A 293 -15.14 5.71 -6.59
C GLU A 293 -13.86 6.46 -6.18
N TYR A 294 -13.39 6.20 -4.97
CA TYR A 294 -12.12 6.73 -4.47
C TYR A 294 -11.04 5.67 -4.57
N GLY A 295 -10.93 4.96 -5.70
CA GLY A 295 -9.95 3.91 -5.95
C GLY A 295 -8.53 4.42 -6.13
N VAL A 296 -7.64 3.55 -6.58
CA VAL A 296 -6.26 3.91 -6.95
C VAL A 296 -6.22 4.62 -8.30
N SER A 297 -5.21 5.47 -8.50
CA SER A 297 -5.03 6.22 -9.76
C SER A 297 -4.16 5.49 -10.78
N GLU A 298 -3.30 4.58 -10.31
CA GLU A 298 -2.47 3.74 -11.15
C GLU A 298 -3.30 2.78 -12.01
N PHE A 299 -2.81 2.46 -13.21
CA PHE A 299 -3.42 1.45 -14.05
C PHE A 299 -3.34 0.09 -13.34
N THR A 300 -4.48 -0.57 -13.21
CA THR A 300 -4.61 -1.81 -12.48
C THR A 300 -5.71 -2.66 -13.09
N THR A 301 -5.66 -3.97 -12.83
CA THR A 301 -6.68 -4.89 -13.30
C THR A 301 -7.35 -5.60 -12.12
N LEU A 302 -8.62 -5.93 -12.29
CA LEU A 302 -9.40 -6.70 -11.32
C LEU A 302 -9.25 -8.21 -11.62
N THR A 303 -8.01 -8.66 -11.76
CA THR A 303 -7.65 -10.06 -12.03
C THR A 303 -6.53 -10.50 -11.09
N GLU A 304 -6.25 -11.81 -11.01
CA GLU A 304 -5.05 -12.27 -10.33
C GLU A 304 -3.81 -11.77 -11.09
N ILE A 305 -2.73 -11.50 -10.35
CA ILE A 305 -1.51 -10.92 -10.90
C ILE A 305 -1.08 -11.57 -12.21
N LYS A 306 -0.83 -10.72 -13.20
CA LYS A 306 -0.37 -11.03 -14.55
C LYS A 306 0.66 -10.00 -15.00
N GLU A 307 1.45 -10.38 -16.00
CA GLU A 307 2.31 -9.43 -16.71
C GLU A 307 1.47 -8.31 -17.30
N TYR A 308 2.00 -7.10 -17.19
CA TYR A 308 1.37 -5.89 -17.70
C TYR A 308 1.46 -5.83 -19.22
N ASP A 309 0.33 -5.56 -19.87
CA ASP A 309 0.26 -5.26 -21.29
C ASP A 309 0.03 -3.74 -21.46
N PRO A 310 1.02 -3.00 -22.02
CA PRO A 310 0.89 -1.56 -22.25
C PRO A 310 -0.30 -1.16 -23.12
N SER A 311 -0.78 -2.06 -23.98
CA SER A 311 -1.93 -1.80 -24.85
C SER A 311 -3.26 -1.79 -24.10
N GLU A 312 -3.33 -2.39 -22.91
CA GLU A 312 -4.54 -2.35 -22.05
C GLU A 312 -4.65 -1.02 -21.28
N ASN A 313 -3.58 -0.21 -21.20
CA ASN A 313 -3.57 1.05 -20.46
C ASN A 313 -4.16 2.19 -21.30
N PRO A 314 -5.31 2.77 -20.90
CA PRO A 314 -5.97 3.82 -21.68
C PRO A 314 -5.09 5.05 -21.92
N LEU A 315 -4.18 5.37 -20.98
CA LEU A 315 -3.25 6.50 -21.10
C LEU A 315 -2.27 6.32 -22.28
N ASN A 316 -1.98 5.08 -22.65
CA ASN A 316 -1.13 4.77 -23.80
C ASN A 316 -1.93 4.77 -25.12
N GLN A 317 -3.24 4.52 -25.06
CA GLN A 317 -4.12 4.55 -26.23
C GLN A 317 -4.45 5.98 -26.68
N GLU A 318 -4.64 6.92 -25.75
CA GLU A 318 -4.93 8.32 -26.08
C GLU A 318 -3.81 8.99 -26.89
N LYS A 319 -2.54 8.63 -26.65
CA LYS A 319 -1.40 9.12 -27.44
C LYS A 319 -1.45 8.69 -28.90
N SER A 320 -2.08 7.55 -29.22
CA SER A 320 -2.19 7.06 -30.60
C SER A 320 -3.24 7.81 -31.43
N ILE A 321 -4.18 8.52 -30.80
CA ILE A 321 -5.27 9.22 -31.51
C ILE A 321 -4.86 10.66 -31.86
N VAL A 322 -3.92 11.26 -31.11
CA VAL A 322 -3.52 12.67 -31.30
C VAL A 322 -2.41 12.85 -32.36
N SER A 323 -1.85 11.77 -32.92
CA SER A 323 -0.70 11.86 -33.85
C SER A 323 -1.02 11.54 -35.33
N SER A 324 -2.25 11.71 -35.80
CA SER A 324 -2.58 11.40 -37.21
C SER A 324 -3.36 12.44 -38.01
N GLU A 325 -3.48 13.69 -37.55
CA GLU A 325 -4.04 14.77 -38.38
C GLU A 325 -3.34 16.11 -38.12
N THR A 326 -2.13 16.26 -38.65
CA THR A 326 -1.62 17.57 -39.08
C THR A 326 -0.44 17.34 -40.03
N ASP A 327 -0.76 16.87 -41.24
CA ASP A 327 0.06 17.18 -42.40
C ASP A 327 -0.81 17.29 -43.65
N ALA A 328 -0.50 18.33 -44.43
CA ALA A 328 -1.01 18.71 -45.75
C ALA A 328 -2.31 19.55 -45.80
N ASP A 329 -2.15 20.87 -45.68
CA ASP A 329 -2.42 21.75 -46.83
C ASP A 329 -1.79 23.15 -46.59
N TYR A 330 -0.66 23.42 -47.26
CA TYR A 330 -0.37 24.69 -47.96
C TYR A 330 0.80 24.53 -48.94
#